data_AF-A0AAJ2TKE0-F1
#
_entry.id   AF-A0AAJ2TKE0-F1
#
_cell.length_a   1.000
_cell.length_b   1.000
_cell.length_c   1.000
_cell.angle_alpha   90.00
_cell.angle_beta   90.00
_cell.angle_gamma   90.00
#
_symmetry.space_group_name_H-M   'P 1'
#
loop_
_entity.id
_entity.type
_entity.pdbx_description
1 polymer ?
#
loop_
_entity_poly.entity_id
_entity_poly.type
_entity_poly.pdbx_seq_one_letter_code
_entity_poly.pdbx_strand_id
1 'polypeptide(L)'
;MIGVGFAASAAMSHNLIVSVIGIIGAISFSTFALLVLVVMLTLGIQAILKDGIALEGAPTLWMLIPIMTLLGITSVRVISGISHNLMGTEPHPAVILVFLSVFVSIQVLFGLIGYQALHKMGYFKTFINGDQNSVGSYALICPGVATFVMGMFFIEWALVKTDVITKFSIAYFAIILPLVLVQLKTIHVLFKINRKLLCSGKNCSAKNSDSVNPAVI
;
A
#
# COMPACT_ATOMS: atom_id res chain seq x y z
N MET A 1 -9.93 -4.14 0.71
CA MET A 1 -10.37 -2.87 1.35
C MET A 1 -11.47 -3.08 2.36
N ILE A 2 -12.59 -3.73 2.01
CA ILE A 2 -13.71 -3.97 2.94
C ILE A 2 -13.25 -4.63 4.24
N GLY A 3 -12.46 -5.71 4.17
CA GLY A 3 -11.91 -6.38 5.37
C GLY A 3 -11.04 -5.47 6.26
N VAL A 4 -10.24 -4.58 5.67
CA VAL A 4 -9.42 -3.59 6.40
C VAL A 4 -10.30 -2.58 7.15
N GLY A 5 -11.42 -2.18 6.54
CA GLY A 5 -12.40 -1.29 7.17
C GLY A 5 -13.00 -1.93 8.42
N PHE A 6 -13.47 -3.17 8.32
CA PHE A 6 -13.97 -3.92 9.48
C PHE A 6 -12.89 -4.15 10.55
N ALA A 7 -11.65 -4.41 10.13
CA ALA A 7 -10.53 -4.56 11.07
C ALA A 7 -10.18 -3.25 11.80
N ALA A 8 -10.44 -2.08 11.21
CA ALA A 8 -10.29 -0.80 11.90
C ALA A 8 -11.29 -0.68 13.06
N SER A 9 -12.57 -1.00 12.81
CA SER A 9 -13.61 -1.01 13.83
C SER A 9 -13.33 -2.06 14.92
N ALA A 10 -12.77 -3.20 14.55
CA ALA A 10 -12.33 -4.23 15.48
C ALA A 10 -11.27 -3.73 16.48
N ALA A 11 -10.25 -3.04 15.98
CA ALA A 11 -9.09 -2.62 16.77
C ALA A 11 -9.35 -1.40 17.66
N MET A 12 -10.21 -0.47 17.23
CA MET A 12 -10.34 0.85 17.86
C MET A 12 -11.64 1.04 18.67
N SER A 13 -12.61 0.13 18.54
CA SER A 13 -13.86 0.24 19.30
C SER A 13 -13.65 -0.16 20.77
N HIS A 14 -14.17 0.65 21.69
CA HIS A 14 -14.31 0.29 23.11
C HIS A 14 -15.59 -0.51 23.39
N ASN A 15 -16.54 -0.55 22.46
CA ASN A 15 -17.73 -1.38 22.57
C ASN A 15 -17.44 -2.78 22.01
N LEU A 16 -17.56 -3.78 22.88
CA LEU A 16 -17.24 -5.18 22.58
C LEU A 16 -18.08 -5.74 21.42
N ILE A 17 -19.35 -5.37 21.31
CA ILE A 17 -20.24 -5.86 20.23
C ILE A 17 -19.71 -5.40 18.87
N VAL A 18 -19.37 -4.11 18.77
CA VAL A 18 -18.82 -3.52 17.52
C VAL A 18 -17.47 -4.13 17.19
N SER A 19 -16.62 -4.37 18.20
CA SER A 19 -15.32 -5.00 18.00
C SER A 19 -15.45 -6.41 17.43
N VAL A 20 -16.33 -7.25 18.00
CA VAL A 20 -16.56 -8.63 17.56
C VAL A 20 -17.16 -8.69 16.14
N ILE A 21 -18.15 -7.86 15.85
CA ILE A 21 -18.71 -7.76 14.48
C ILE A 21 -17.62 -7.35 13.47
N GLY A 22 -16.75 -6.42 13.86
CA GLY A 22 -15.59 -6.02 13.08
C GLY A 22 -14.61 -7.17 12.83
N ILE A 23 -14.32 -7.99 13.84
CA ILE A 23 -13.42 -9.15 13.71
C ILE A 23 -14.00 -10.17 12.74
N ILE A 24 -15.27 -10.56 12.92
CA ILE A 24 -15.94 -11.54 12.07
C ILE A 24 -16.00 -11.03 10.62
N GLY A 25 -16.43 -9.78 10.42
CA GLY A 25 -16.48 -9.16 9.10
C GLY A 25 -15.10 -9.09 8.42
N ALA A 26 -14.06 -8.72 9.17
CA ALA A 26 -12.70 -8.65 8.65
C ALA A 26 -12.21 -10.02 8.16
N ILE A 27 -12.43 -11.08 8.94
CA ILE A 27 -11.99 -12.44 8.61
C ILE A 27 -12.75 -12.95 7.38
N SER A 28 -14.08 -12.83 7.34
CA SER A 28 -14.88 -13.31 6.20
C SER A 28 -14.44 -12.67 4.87
N PHE A 29 -14.33 -11.35 4.82
CA PHE A 29 -13.90 -10.65 3.60
C PHE A 29 -12.43 -10.90 3.24
N SER A 30 -11.56 -11.16 4.22
CA SER A 30 -10.16 -11.52 3.95
C SER A 30 -10.06 -12.90 3.32
N THR A 31 -10.85 -13.86 3.79
CA THR A 31 -10.94 -15.20 3.19
C THR A 31 -11.42 -15.13 1.74
N PHE A 32 -12.50 -14.39 1.47
CA PHE A 32 -12.96 -14.18 0.08
C PHE A 32 -11.90 -13.53 -0.80
N ALA A 33 -11.21 -12.50 -0.29
CA ALA A 33 -10.14 -11.84 -1.02
C ALA A 33 -8.97 -12.80 -1.33
N LEU A 34 -8.61 -13.67 -0.38
CA LEU A 34 -7.55 -14.66 -0.56
C LEU A 34 -7.91 -15.70 -1.63
N LEU A 35 -9.17 -16.16 -1.66
CA LEU A 35 -9.65 -17.09 -2.69
C LEU A 35 -9.58 -16.46 -4.09
N VAL A 36 -10.07 -15.22 -4.24
CA VAL A 36 -10.00 -14.49 -5.51
C VAL A 36 -8.55 -14.22 -5.92
N LEU A 37 -7.68 -13.89 -4.96
CA LEU A 37 -6.26 -13.68 -5.22
C LEU A 37 -5.60 -14.92 -5.82
N VAL A 38 -5.87 -16.11 -5.25
CA VAL A 38 -5.29 -17.37 -5.77
C VAL A 38 -5.75 -17.63 -7.20
N VAL A 39 -7.04 -17.46 -7.49
CA VAL A 39 -7.59 -17.65 -8.85
C VAL A 39 -7.00 -16.64 -9.84
N MET A 40 -6.89 -15.36 -9.45
CA MET A 40 -6.34 -14.32 -10.32
C MET A 40 -4.84 -14.48 -10.53
N LEU A 41 -4.11 -14.97 -9.53
CA LEU A 41 -2.67 -15.21 -9.65
C LEU A 41 -2.40 -16.36 -10.63
N THR A 42 -3.16 -17.45 -10.56
CA THR A 42 -2.99 -18.58 -11.49
C THR A 42 -3.33 -18.20 -12.92
N LEU A 43 -4.45 -17.51 -13.14
CA LEU A 43 -4.83 -17.02 -14.48
C LEU A 43 -3.86 -15.95 -14.99
N GLY A 44 -3.39 -15.04 -14.12
CA GLY A 44 -2.47 -13.97 -14.47
C GLY A 44 -1.12 -14.51 -14.95
N ILE A 45 -0.54 -15.49 -14.24
CA ILE A 45 0.71 -16.13 -14.67
C ILE A 45 0.54 -16.81 -16.02
N GLN A 46 -0.56 -17.54 -16.24
CA GLN A 46 -0.83 -18.20 -17.52
C GLN A 46 -0.96 -17.21 -18.68
N ALA A 47 -1.70 -16.11 -18.49
CA ALA A 47 -1.87 -15.07 -19.50
C ALA A 47 -0.53 -14.40 -19.86
N ILE A 48 0.30 -14.10 -18.85
CA ILE A 48 1.63 -13.49 -19.06
C ILE A 48 2.55 -14.44 -19.84
N LEU A 49 2.51 -15.75 -19.55
CA LEU A 49 3.34 -16.73 -20.25
C LEU A 49 2.87 -16.98 -21.69
N LYS A 50 1.56 -16.88 -21.96
CA LYS A 50 0.99 -17.15 -23.28
C LYS A 50 1.07 -15.95 -24.22
N ASP A 51 0.64 -14.78 -23.74
CA ASP A 51 0.41 -13.60 -24.57
C ASP A 51 1.42 -12.46 -24.26
N GLY A 52 2.24 -12.61 -23.22
CA GLY A 52 3.13 -11.56 -22.75
C GLY A 52 2.41 -10.44 -22.00
N ILE A 53 3.13 -9.36 -21.68
CA ILE A 53 2.58 -8.18 -21.00
C ILE A 53 2.62 -6.99 -21.97
N ALA A 54 1.45 -6.41 -22.26
CA ALA A 54 1.38 -5.14 -22.97
C ALA A 54 2.03 -4.02 -22.14
N LEU A 55 2.71 -3.07 -22.81
CA LEU A 55 3.45 -2.01 -22.12
C LEU A 55 2.57 -1.20 -21.16
N GLU A 56 1.30 -0.95 -21.50
CA GLU A 56 0.36 -0.25 -20.63
C GLU A 56 -0.04 -1.04 -19.38
N GLY A 57 -0.04 -2.38 -19.48
CA GLY A 57 -0.37 -3.30 -18.39
C GLY A 57 0.79 -3.60 -17.45
N ALA A 58 2.03 -3.22 -17.82
CA ALA A 58 3.23 -3.45 -17.02
C ALA A 58 3.13 -3.08 -15.53
N PRO A 59 2.51 -1.93 -15.14
CA PRO A 59 2.39 -1.55 -13.73
C PRO A 59 1.56 -2.53 -12.88
N THR A 60 0.69 -3.32 -13.50
CA THR A 60 -0.18 -4.27 -12.78
C THR A 60 0.62 -5.38 -12.09
N LEU A 61 1.84 -5.67 -12.56
CA LEU A 61 2.73 -6.65 -11.93
C LEU A 61 3.07 -6.29 -10.47
N TRP A 62 3.07 -5.01 -10.13
CA TRP A 62 3.30 -4.54 -8.77
C TRP A 62 2.07 -4.57 -7.87
N MET A 63 0.88 -4.92 -8.38
CA MET A 63 -0.36 -4.94 -7.59
C MET A 63 -0.36 -6.00 -6.48
N LEU A 64 0.56 -6.98 -6.52
CA LEU A 64 0.69 -7.92 -5.41
C LEU A 64 1.19 -7.25 -4.12
N ILE A 65 1.99 -6.17 -4.22
CA ILE A 65 2.52 -5.43 -3.07
C ILE A 65 1.38 -4.83 -2.21
N PRO A 66 0.44 -4.03 -2.77
CA PRO A 66 -0.67 -3.52 -1.99
C PRO A 66 -1.59 -4.64 -1.49
N ILE A 67 -1.78 -5.73 -2.22
CA ILE A 67 -2.60 -6.85 -1.73
C ILE A 67 -1.98 -7.49 -0.47
N MET A 68 -0.68 -7.81 -0.51
CA MET A 68 0.06 -8.30 0.65
C MET A 68 0.04 -7.29 1.80
N THR A 69 0.11 -6.00 1.48
CA THR A 69 0.02 -4.94 2.48
C THR A 69 -1.32 -4.94 3.20
N LEU A 70 -2.41 -5.01 2.44
CA LEU A 70 -3.77 -5.02 3.00
C LEU A 70 -4.02 -6.24 3.88
N LEU A 71 -3.53 -7.41 3.48
CA LEU A 71 -3.63 -8.62 4.31
C LEU A 71 -2.84 -8.45 5.61
N GLY A 72 -1.58 -8.01 5.56
CA GLY A 72 -0.76 -7.83 6.75
C GLY A 72 -1.33 -6.80 7.74
N ILE A 73 -1.79 -5.63 7.27
CA ILE A 73 -2.40 -4.62 8.18
C ILE A 73 -3.74 -5.11 8.74
N THR A 74 -4.50 -5.89 7.99
CA THR A 74 -5.76 -6.48 8.48
C THR A 74 -5.47 -7.44 9.61
N SER A 75 -4.49 -8.33 9.44
CA SER A 75 -4.08 -9.29 10.47
C SER A 75 -3.61 -8.60 11.74
N VAL A 76 -2.73 -7.60 11.65
CA VAL A 76 -2.26 -6.84 12.83
C VAL A 76 -3.43 -6.20 13.57
N ARG A 77 -4.36 -5.59 12.82
CA ARG A 77 -5.53 -4.93 13.42
C ARG A 77 -6.49 -5.93 14.08
N VAL A 78 -6.72 -7.10 13.48
CA VAL A 78 -7.55 -8.15 14.09
C VAL A 78 -6.90 -8.68 15.37
N ILE A 79 -5.58 -8.94 15.36
CA ILE A 79 -4.83 -9.37 16.54
C ILE A 79 -4.91 -8.30 17.64
N SER A 80 -4.74 -7.03 17.28
CA SER A 80 -4.90 -5.90 18.20
C SER A 80 -6.32 -5.81 18.79
N GLY A 81 -7.35 -6.04 17.97
CA GLY A 81 -8.75 -6.02 18.42
C GLY A 81 -9.05 -7.14 19.42
N ILE A 82 -8.56 -8.36 19.16
CA ILE A 82 -8.73 -9.52 20.05
C ILE A 82 -7.99 -9.29 21.37
N SER A 83 -6.72 -8.85 21.31
CA SER A 83 -5.91 -8.60 22.51
C SER A 83 -6.53 -7.54 23.42
N HIS A 84 -6.93 -6.40 22.86
CA HIS A 84 -7.49 -5.30 23.65
C HIS A 84 -8.91 -5.54 24.17
N ASN A 85 -9.81 -6.19 23.39
CA ASN A 85 -11.23 -6.29 23.75
C ASN A 85 -11.64 -7.65 24.35
N LEU A 86 -10.94 -8.75 24.03
CA LEU A 86 -11.35 -10.10 24.44
C LEU A 86 -10.44 -10.71 25.51
N MET A 87 -9.12 -10.50 25.41
CA MET A 87 -8.15 -11.21 26.26
C MET A 87 -7.50 -10.33 27.33
N GLY A 88 -7.50 -9.00 27.18
CA GLY A 88 -6.84 -8.08 28.10
C GLY A 88 -5.32 -8.26 28.18
N THR A 89 -4.73 -9.00 27.24
CA THR A 89 -3.31 -9.34 27.19
C THR A 89 -2.67 -8.75 25.95
N GLU A 90 -1.45 -8.24 26.09
CA GLU A 90 -0.66 -7.76 24.95
C GLU A 90 -0.38 -8.91 23.97
N PRO A 91 -0.53 -8.69 22.65
CA PRO A 91 -0.22 -9.72 21.67
C PRO A 91 1.28 -10.02 21.67
N HIS A 92 1.64 -11.30 21.64
CA HIS A 92 3.04 -11.72 21.78
C HIS A 92 3.91 -11.10 20.66
N PRO A 93 4.89 -10.23 20.98
CA PRO A 93 5.62 -9.45 19.98
C PRO A 93 6.38 -10.29 18.95
N ALA A 94 6.89 -11.46 19.36
CA ALA A 94 7.62 -12.37 18.48
C ALA A 94 6.77 -12.89 17.32
N VAL A 95 5.47 -13.18 17.55
CA VAL A 95 4.57 -13.67 16.51
C VAL A 95 4.33 -12.60 15.45
N ILE A 96 4.12 -11.35 15.88
CA ILE A 96 3.90 -10.22 14.97
C ILE A 96 5.16 -9.93 14.15
N LEU A 97 6.35 -10.01 14.76
CA LEU A 97 7.61 -9.83 14.07
C LEU A 97 7.81 -10.86 12.95
N VAL A 98 7.64 -12.15 13.25
CA VAL A 98 7.79 -13.21 12.23
C VAL A 98 6.76 -13.02 11.12
N PHE A 99 5.50 -12.78 11.49
CA PHE A 99 4.42 -12.63 10.53
C PHE A 99 4.64 -11.43 9.59
N LEU A 100 4.91 -10.23 10.12
CA LEU A 100 5.16 -9.06 9.29
C LEU A 100 6.44 -9.17 8.46
N SER A 101 7.47 -9.86 8.97
CA SER A 101 8.70 -10.12 8.20
C SER A 101 8.42 -10.94 6.93
N VAL A 102 7.50 -11.91 6.98
CA VAL A 102 7.08 -12.69 5.80
C VAL A 102 6.44 -11.77 4.76
N PHE A 103 5.50 -10.90 5.16
CA PHE A 103 4.85 -9.97 4.23
C PHE A 103 5.85 -8.97 3.62
N VAL A 104 6.74 -8.40 4.43
CA VAL A 104 7.77 -7.47 3.93
C VAL A 104 8.71 -8.17 2.97
N SER A 105 9.15 -9.41 3.27
CA SER A 105 10.04 -10.18 2.40
C SER A 105 9.42 -10.45 1.03
N ILE A 106 8.14 -10.86 1.01
CA ILE A 106 7.39 -11.07 -0.24
C ILE A 106 7.27 -9.74 -1.01
N GLN A 107 6.95 -8.64 -0.33
CA GLN A 107 6.83 -7.33 -0.97
C GLN A 107 8.15 -6.86 -1.59
N VAL A 108 9.28 -7.03 -0.90
CA VAL A 108 10.61 -6.69 -1.44
C VAL A 108 10.91 -7.53 -2.67
N LEU A 109 10.65 -8.84 -2.63
CA LEU A 109 10.86 -9.74 -3.78
C LEU A 109 10.06 -9.28 -5.01
N PHE A 110 8.76 -9.09 -4.87
CA PHE A 110 7.90 -8.64 -5.98
C PHE A 110 8.17 -7.19 -6.40
N GLY A 111 8.59 -6.34 -5.47
CA GLY A 111 9.09 -4.99 -5.73
C GLY A 111 10.27 -5.01 -6.69
N LEU A 112 11.29 -5.83 -6.39
CA LEU A 112 12.48 -5.97 -7.22
C LEU A 112 12.17 -6.57 -8.59
N ILE A 113 11.40 -7.67 -8.63
CA ILE A 113 11.01 -8.35 -9.88
C ILE A 113 10.24 -7.39 -10.77
N GLY A 114 9.22 -6.71 -10.23
CA GLY A 114 8.45 -5.78 -11.03
C GLY A 114 9.25 -4.54 -11.44
N TYR A 115 10.16 -4.03 -10.60
CA TYR A 115 11.04 -2.93 -10.98
C TYR A 115 11.87 -3.29 -12.22
N GLN A 116 12.50 -4.47 -12.18
CA GLN A 116 13.31 -4.97 -13.29
C GLN A 116 12.47 -5.19 -14.54
N ALA A 117 11.26 -5.74 -14.42
CA ALA A 117 10.35 -5.92 -15.54
C ALA A 117 9.98 -4.58 -16.19
N LEU A 118 9.58 -3.58 -15.39
CA LEU A 118 9.24 -2.24 -15.90
C LEU A 118 10.44 -1.55 -16.55
N HIS A 119 11.64 -1.72 -16.00
CA HIS A 119 12.86 -1.15 -16.57
C HIS A 119 13.21 -1.81 -17.91
N LYS A 120 13.14 -3.15 -18.01
CA LYS A 120 13.41 -3.90 -19.25
C LYS A 120 12.44 -3.56 -20.37
N MET A 121 11.16 -3.34 -20.04
CA MET A 121 10.15 -2.93 -21.02
C MET A 121 10.25 -1.44 -21.41
N GLY A 122 11.11 -0.65 -20.75
CA GLY A 122 11.24 0.78 -21.02
C GLY A 122 10.06 1.62 -20.53
N TYR A 123 9.23 1.10 -19.62
CA TYR A 123 8.00 1.75 -19.17
C TYR A 123 8.24 3.19 -18.67
N PHE A 124 9.27 3.37 -17.82
CA PHE A 124 9.61 4.68 -17.26
C PHE A 124 10.03 5.69 -18.33
N LYS A 125 10.74 5.23 -19.38
CA LYS A 125 11.18 6.08 -20.48
C LYS A 125 10.00 6.49 -21.37
N THR A 126 9.05 5.60 -21.61
CA THR A 126 7.94 5.85 -22.53
C THR A 126 6.80 6.63 -21.88
N PHE A 127 6.33 6.22 -20.70
CA PHE A 127 5.11 6.77 -20.10
C PHE A 127 5.35 7.80 -18.99
N ILE A 128 6.42 7.65 -18.19
CA ILE A 128 6.74 8.60 -17.11
C ILE A 128 7.60 9.76 -17.62
N ASN A 129 8.62 9.50 -18.44
CA ASN A 129 9.54 10.52 -18.95
C ASN A 129 9.32 10.92 -20.41
N GLY A 130 8.66 10.09 -21.20
CA GLY A 130 8.38 10.36 -22.61
C GLY A 130 7.08 11.11 -22.81
N ASP A 131 6.63 11.22 -24.06
CA ASP A 131 5.45 12.00 -24.44
C ASP A 131 4.14 11.20 -24.38
N GLN A 132 4.19 9.87 -24.31
CA GLN A 132 3.00 9.02 -24.37
C GLN A 132 2.23 9.02 -23.05
N ASN A 133 0.90 9.15 -23.11
CA ASN A 133 0.02 9.14 -21.96
C ASN A 133 -0.55 7.75 -21.72
N SER A 134 -0.47 7.23 -20.48
CA SER A 134 -1.14 6.01 -20.08
C SER A 134 -1.83 6.19 -18.75
N VAL A 135 -3.13 5.87 -18.71
CA VAL A 135 -3.92 5.84 -17.46
C VAL A 135 -3.35 4.79 -16.50
N GLY A 136 -2.74 3.73 -17.04
CA GLY A 136 -2.07 2.67 -16.27
C GLY A 136 -0.93 3.18 -15.39
N SER A 137 -0.35 4.35 -15.67
CA SER A 137 0.71 4.93 -14.83
C SER A 137 0.26 5.22 -13.39
N TYR A 138 -1.03 5.48 -13.16
CA TYR A 138 -1.56 5.66 -11.79
C TYR A 138 -1.45 4.38 -10.93
N ALA A 139 -1.39 3.20 -11.54
CA ALA A 139 -1.24 1.95 -10.80
C ALA A 139 0.12 1.87 -10.08
N LEU A 140 1.11 2.68 -10.45
CA LEU A 140 2.41 2.76 -9.76
C LEU A 140 2.33 3.42 -8.38
N ILE A 141 1.27 4.18 -8.10
CA ILE A 141 1.16 4.95 -6.86
C ILE A 141 0.86 4.05 -5.67
N CYS A 142 -0.07 3.11 -5.84
CA CYS A 142 -0.51 2.23 -4.76
C CYS A 142 0.63 1.36 -4.19
N PRO A 143 1.49 0.71 -4.99
CA PRO A 143 2.67 -0.01 -4.50
C PRO A 143 3.66 0.86 -3.69
N GLY A 144 3.86 2.12 -4.09
CA GLY A 144 4.73 3.05 -3.37
C GLY A 144 4.20 3.38 -1.98
N VAL A 145 2.91 3.76 -1.90
CA VAL A 145 2.24 4.06 -0.62
C VAL A 145 2.12 2.80 0.24
N ALA A 146 1.84 1.65 -0.36
CA ALA A 146 1.74 0.37 0.34
C ALA A 146 3.05 -0.01 1.03
N THR A 147 4.19 0.17 0.35
CA THR A 147 5.52 -0.08 0.92
C THR A 147 5.78 0.82 2.14
N PHE A 148 5.39 2.10 2.05
CA PHE A 148 5.51 3.02 3.19
C PHE A 148 4.62 2.58 4.37
N VAL A 149 3.36 2.27 4.12
CA VAL A 149 2.40 1.86 5.16
C VAL A 149 2.84 0.56 5.82
N MET A 150 3.15 -0.47 5.04
CA MET A 150 3.65 -1.74 5.59
C MET A 150 4.94 -1.54 6.38
N GLY A 151 5.86 -0.74 5.85
CA GLY A 151 7.11 -0.42 6.53
C GLY A 151 6.90 0.26 7.89
N MET A 152 5.96 1.20 8.00
CA MET A 152 5.61 1.82 9.29
C MET A 152 5.00 0.82 10.27
N PHE A 153 4.13 -0.08 9.80
CA PHE A 153 3.59 -1.16 10.64
C PHE A 153 4.71 -2.10 11.11
N PHE A 154 5.64 -2.47 10.23
CA PHE A 154 6.78 -3.30 10.58
C PHE A 154 7.66 -2.63 11.63
N ILE A 155 7.99 -1.35 11.49
CA ILE A 155 8.86 -0.65 12.44
C ILE A 155 8.19 -0.57 13.82
N GLU A 156 6.94 -0.11 13.91
CA GLU A 156 6.26 0.07 15.20
C GLU A 156 5.86 -1.27 15.85
N TRP A 157 5.29 -2.20 15.08
CA TRP A 157 4.75 -3.44 15.64
C TRP A 157 5.75 -4.60 15.67
N ALA A 158 6.69 -4.68 14.73
CA ALA A 158 7.71 -5.72 14.75
C ALA A 158 8.92 -5.28 15.57
N LEU A 159 9.53 -4.13 15.28
CA LEU A 159 10.83 -3.76 15.86
C LEU A 159 10.72 -3.04 17.21
N VAL A 160 9.80 -2.09 17.35
CA VAL A 160 9.65 -1.31 18.60
C VAL A 160 8.99 -2.15 19.69
N LYS A 161 7.92 -2.90 19.38
CA LYS A 161 7.26 -3.78 20.37
C LYS A 161 8.07 -4.99 20.82
N THR A 162 9.12 -5.38 20.10
CA THR A 162 10.05 -6.46 20.54
C THR A 162 11.28 -5.92 21.26
N ASP A 163 11.33 -4.62 21.55
CA ASP A 163 12.49 -3.92 22.13
C ASP A 163 13.80 -4.08 21.32
N VAL A 164 13.70 -4.48 20.04
CA VAL A 164 14.85 -4.56 19.13
C VAL A 164 15.37 -3.15 18.83
N ILE A 165 14.47 -2.16 18.75
CA ILE A 165 14.82 -0.75 18.53
C ILE A 165 14.05 0.13 19.49
N THR A 166 14.77 1.03 20.17
CA THR A 166 14.16 2.06 21.00
C THR A 166 13.52 3.15 20.15
N LYS A 167 12.27 3.48 20.47
CA LYS A 167 11.52 4.55 19.80
C LYS A 167 12.28 5.88 19.91
N PHE A 168 12.32 6.65 18.82
CA PHE A 168 13.04 7.93 18.72
C PHE A 168 14.57 7.85 18.78
N SER A 169 15.17 6.67 18.69
CA SER A 169 16.62 6.54 18.52
C SER A 169 17.10 6.95 17.13
N ILE A 170 18.40 7.18 16.99
CA ILE A 170 19.05 7.41 15.69
C ILE A 170 18.81 6.23 14.74
N ALA A 171 18.82 4.99 15.27
CA ALA A 171 18.54 3.79 14.49
C ALA A 171 17.08 3.74 13.97
N TYR A 172 16.11 4.17 14.79
CA TYR A 172 14.71 4.31 14.38
C TYR A 172 14.56 5.27 13.19
N PHE A 173 15.20 6.45 13.24
CA PHE A 173 15.18 7.40 12.14
C PHE A 173 15.93 6.90 10.89
N ALA A 174 17.04 6.19 11.07
CA ALA A 174 17.80 5.62 9.96
C ALA A 174 16.98 4.61 9.14
N ILE A 175 16.13 3.81 9.80
CA ILE A 175 15.26 2.82 9.14
C ILE A 175 14.05 3.49 8.49
N ILE A 176 13.50 4.56 9.07
CA ILE A 176 12.39 5.32 8.48
C ILE A 176 12.83 6.10 7.24
N LEU A 177 14.08 6.58 7.21
CA LEU A 177 14.60 7.39 6.11
C LEU A 177 14.36 6.78 4.71
N PRO A 178 14.72 5.52 4.40
CA PRO A 178 14.44 4.94 3.09
C PRO A 178 12.95 4.86 2.76
N LEU A 179 12.07 4.62 3.74
CA LEU A 179 10.61 4.61 3.53
C LEU A 179 10.11 5.99 3.13
N VAL A 180 10.60 7.04 3.80
CA VAL A 180 10.26 8.44 3.47
C VAL A 180 10.73 8.79 2.06
N LEU A 181 11.93 8.35 1.65
CA LEU A 181 12.43 8.57 0.29
C LEU A 181 11.54 7.91 -0.77
N VAL A 182 11.06 6.69 -0.53
CA VAL A 182 10.09 6.01 -1.41
C VAL A 182 8.81 6.84 -1.51
N GLN A 183 8.26 7.29 -0.38
CA GLN A 183 7.04 8.09 -0.35
C GLN A 183 7.18 9.42 -1.11
N LEU A 184 8.30 10.14 -0.92
CA LEU A 184 8.61 11.37 -1.65
C LEU A 184 8.72 11.14 -3.16
N LYS A 185 9.33 10.02 -3.58
CA LYS A 185 9.38 9.63 -5.00
C LYS A 185 8.00 9.33 -5.54
N THR A 186 7.15 8.64 -4.80
CA THR A 186 5.76 8.36 -5.20
C THR A 186 4.95 9.65 -5.38
N ILE A 187 5.09 10.60 -4.45
CA ILE A 187 4.45 11.92 -4.55
C ILE A 187 4.94 12.67 -5.80
N HIS A 188 6.25 12.69 -6.04
CA HIS A 188 6.81 13.32 -7.24
C HIS A 188 6.27 12.71 -8.54
N VAL A 189 6.21 11.38 -8.61
CA VAL A 189 5.65 10.65 -9.76
C VAL A 189 4.16 10.98 -9.94
N LEU A 190 3.39 11.05 -8.84
CA LEU A 190 1.98 11.45 -8.89
C LEU A 190 1.80 12.85 -9.49
N PHE A 191 2.54 13.85 -9.02
CA PHE A 191 2.46 15.20 -9.58
C PHE A 191 2.81 15.24 -11.07
N LYS A 192 3.81 14.45 -11.49
CA LYS A 192 4.20 14.34 -12.90
C LYS A 192 3.07 13.73 -13.75
N ILE A 193 2.49 12.63 -13.30
CA ILE A 193 1.36 11.96 -13.97
C ILE A 193 0.14 12.89 -14.02
N ASN A 194 -0.20 13.55 -12.91
CA ASN A 194 -1.32 14.50 -12.84
C ASN A 194 -1.14 15.63 -13.85
N ARG A 195 0.04 16.27 -13.90
CA ARG A 195 0.31 17.34 -14.87
C ARG A 195 0.17 16.85 -16.31
N LYS A 196 0.57 15.61 -16.58
CA LYS A 196 0.55 15.03 -17.93
C LYS A 196 -0.84 14.56 -18.36
N LEU A 197 -1.61 13.94 -17.48
CA LEU A 197 -2.92 13.38 -17.83
C LEU A 197 -4.07 14.36 -17.63
N LEU A 198 -3.99 15.22 -16.61
CA LEU A 198 -5.05 16.16 -16.27
C LEU A 198 -4.82 17.56 -16.88
N CYS A 199 -3.57 17.96 -17.13
CA CYS A 199 -3.22 19.26 -17.72
C CYS A 199 -2.75 19.20 -19.18
N SER A 200 -2.97 18.09 -19.90
CA SER A 200 -2.65 17.95 -21.33
C SER A 200 -3.81 18.34 -22.28
N GLY A 201 -4.72 19.20 -21.83
CA GLY A 201 -5.72 19.88 -22.65
C GLY A 201 -5.69 21.39 -22.39
N LYS A 202 -6.20 22.21 -23.32
CA LYS A 202 -6.17 23.69 -23.37
C LYS A 202 -6.66 24.47 -22.12
N ASN A 203 -6.89 23.82 -20.98
CA ASN A 203 -7.47 24.41 -19.78
C ASN A 203 -6.50 24.59 -18.61
N CYS A 204 -5.19 24.39 -18.78
CA CYS A 204 -4.19 24.70 -17.76
C CYS A 204 -3.70 26.18 -17.88
N SER A 205 -4.61 27.10 -18.27
CA SER A 205 -4.44 28.55 -18.21
C SER A 205 -5.76 29.20 -17.79
N ALA A 206 -6.11 29.09 -16.51
CA ALA A 206 -6.99 30.04 -15.86
C ALA A 206 -6.72 30.05 -14.35
N LYS A 207 -6.40 31.25 -13.86
CA LYS A 207 -6.26 31.68 -12.46
C LYS A 207 -4.99 31.26 -11.72
N ASN A 208 -3.91 31.95 -12.08
CA ASN A 208 -3.17 32.68 -11.06
C ASN A 208 -3.37 34.17 -11.36
N SER A 209 -3.71 34.97 -10.35
CA SER A 209 -4.22 36.36 -10.38
C SER A 209 -5.62 36.56 -10.95
N ASP A 210 -6.64 36.64 -10.09
CA ASP A 210 -7.49 37.85 -10.02
C ASP A 210 -8.54 37.75 -8.90
N SER A 211 -8.46 38.77 -8.03
CA SER A 211 -9.48 39.24 -7.08
C SER A 211 -9.88 38.30 -5.93
N VAL A 212 -9.24 38.55 -4.79
CA VAL A 212 -9.95 38.68 -3.52
C VAL A 212 -11.13 39.63 -3.75
N ASN A 213 -12.36 39.14 -3.60
CA ASN A 213 -13.52 39.99 -3.36
C ASN A 213 -14.29 39.42 -2.16
N PRO A 214 -14.21 40.03 -0.97
CA PRO A 214 -14.99 39.63 0.18
C PRO A 214 -16.31 40.38 0.11
N ALA A 215 -17.29 39.83 -0.60
CA ALA A 215 -18.68 40.24 -0.43
C ALA A 215 -19.60 39.19 -1.04
N VAL A 216 -20.62 38.83 -0.25
CA VAL A 216 -21.98 38.41 -0.63
C VAL A 216 -22.41 37.18 0.19
N ILE A 217 -23.17 37.54 1.24
CA ILE A 217 -24.10 36.79 2.13
C ILE A 217 -23.47 35.93 3.22
#